data_AF-A0AAU7VVH9-F1
#
_entry.id   AF-A0AAU7VVH9-F1
#
_cell.length_a   1.000
_cell.length_b   1.000
_cell.length_c   1.000
_cell.angle_alpha   90.00
_cell.angle_beta   90.00
_cell.angle_gamma   90.00
#
_symmetry.space_group_name_H-M   'P 1'
#
loop_
_entity.id
_entity.type
_entity.pdbx_description
1 polymer ?
#
loop_
_entity_poly.entity_id
_entity_poly.type
_entity_poly.pdbx_seq_one_letter_code
_entity_poly.pdbx_strand_id
1 'polypeptide(L)'
;MNVFPDFGGLGGIDDLNVAIGAALTIILIVAVLMIIISAIAWAIATSTGNPALGAKARAGVFVAVGAAILAGAGVSWVNWLIRVGEQL
;
A
#
# COMPACT_ATOMS: atom_id res chain seq x y z
N MET A 1 32.44 -5.49 -22.03
CA MET A 1 32.56 -6.05 -20.68
C MET A 1 31.14 -6.32 -20.20
N ASN A 2 30.75 -7.58 -20.01
CA ASN A 2 29.44 -7.94 -19.46
C ASN A 2 29.55 -7.95 -17.94
N VAL A 3 29.19 -6.83 -17.31
CA VAL A 3 29.14 -6.71 -15.85
C VAL A 3 27.68 -6.82 -15.47
N PHE A 4 27.28 -8.01 -15.00
CA PHE A 4 25.95 -8.24 -14.47
C PHE A 4 26.01 -8.23 -12.93
N PRO A 5 24.99 -7.72 -12.23
CA PRO A 5 24.90 -7.87 -10.78
C PRO A 5 24.80 -9.35 -10.42
N ASP A 6 25.66 -9.82 -9.51
CA ASP A 6 25.57 -11.18 -8.95
C ASP A 6 24.51 -11.21 -7.86
N PHE A 7 23.29 -11.61 -8.23
CA PHE A 7 22.19 -11.84 -7.29
C PHE A 7 22.31 -13.19 -6.57
N GLY A 8 23.24 -14.07 -6.96
CA GLY A 8 23.50 -15.36 -6.32
C GLY A 8 24.12 -15.25 -4.94
N GLY A 9 24.74 -14.11 -4.60
CA GLY A 9 25.26 -13.80 -3.26
C GLY A 9 24.23 -13.28 -2.25
N LEU A 10 23.00 -12.95 -2.69
CA LEU A 10 21.94 -12.42 -1.84
C LEU A 10 21.19 -13.57 -1.14
N GLY A 11 21.86 -14.20 -0.17
CA GLY A 11 21.23 -15.20 0.68
C GLY A 11 19.98 -14.65 1.38
N GLY A 12 18.89 -15.42 1.36
CA GLY A 12 17.63 -15.07 2.04
C GLY A 12 16.65 -14.21 1.22
N ILE A 13 16.85 -14.07 -0.09
CA ILE A 13 15.89 -13.36 -0.98
C ILE A 13 14.49 -13.97 -0.94
N ASP A 14 14.37 -15.29 -0.80
CA ASP A 14 13.07 -15.96 -0.72
C ASP A 14 12.33 -15.59 0.57
N ASP A 15 13.04 -15.61 1.70
CA ASP A 15 12.50 -15.17 2.99
C ASP A 15 12.11 -13.68 2.98
N LEU A 16 12.92 -12.84 2.33
CA LEU A 16 12.63 -11.41 2.18
C LEU A 16 11.39 -11.17 1.33
N ASN A 17 11.22 -11.90 0.21
CA ASN A 17 10.02 -11.83 -0.62
C ASN A 17 8.77 -12.23 0.17
N VAL A 18 8.85 -13.31 0.95
CA VAL A 18 7.74 -13.75 1.81
C VAL A 18 7.42 -12.68 2.86
N ALA A 19 8.42 -12.11 3.52
CA ALA A 19 8.23 -11.06 4.52
C ALA A 19 7.60 -9.79 3.94
N ILE A 20 8.06 -9.34 2.76
CA ILE A 20 7.49 -8.17 2.06
C ILE A 20 6.05 -8.46 1.64
N GLY A 21 5.77 -9.65 1.10
CA GLY A 21 4.40 -10.07 0.74
C GLY A 21 3.45 -10.07 1.94
N ALA A 22 3.92 -10.56 3.09
CA ALA A 22 3.17 -10.53 4.34
C ALA A 22 2.91 -9.08 4.81
N ALA A 23 3.92 -8.22 4.80
CA ALA A 23 3.79 -6.81 5.19
C ALA A 23 2.79 -6.06 4.29
N LEU A 24 2.82 -6.29 2.97
CA LEU A 24 1.85 -5.70 2.03
C LEU A 24 0.42 -6.16 2.30
N THR A 25 0.24 -7.44 2.65
CA THR A 25 -1.07 -7.98 3.02
C THR A 25 -1.61 -7.30 4.30
N ILE A 26 -0.75 -7.11 5.30
CA ILE A 26 -1.10 -6.39 6.53
C ILE A 26 -1.51 -4.96 6.23
N ILE A 27 -0.73 -4.24 5.40
CA ILE A 27 -1.05 -2.87 4.98
C ILE A 27 -2.41 -2.81 4.30
N LEU A 28 -2.69 -3.76 3.39
CA LEU A 28 -3.96 -3.83 2.68
C LEU A 28 -5.13 -4.05 3.65
N ILE A 29 -4.99 -5.00 4.58
CA ILE A 29 -6.02 -5.27 5.60
C ILE A 29 -6.29 -4.03 6.44
N VAL A 30 -5.24 -3.37 6.93
CA VAL A 30 -5.38 -2.14 7.74
C VAL A 30 -6.05 -1.02 6.94
N ALA A 31 -5.66 -0.84 5.67
CA ALA A 31 -6.28 0.15 4.80
C ALA A 31 -7.79 -0.11 4.62
N VAL A 32 -8.18 -1.36 4.36
CA VAL A 32 -9.59 -1.75 4.21
C VAL A 32 -10.37 -1.53 5.51
N LEU A 33 -9.81 -1.94 6.66
CA LEU A 33 -10.45 -1.71 7.96
C LEU A 33 -10.64 -0.22 8.23
N MET A 34 -9.65 0.62 7.91
CA MET A 34 -9.77 2.07 8.08
C MET A 34 -10.83 2.67 7.15
N ILE A 35 -10.96 2.20 5.91
CA ILE A 35 -12.04 2.62 5.00
C ILE A 35 -13.41 2.29 5.62
N ILE A 36 -13.58 1.10 6.18
CA ILE A 36 -14.84 0.68 6.82
C ILE A 36 -15.17 1.57 8.02
N ILE A 37 -14.23 1.79 8.93
CA ILE A 37 -14.42 2.66 10.10
C ILE A 37 -14.81 4.08 9.65
N SER A 38 -14.11 4.60 8.66
CA SER A 38 -14.34 5.94 8.14
C SER A 38 -15.70 6.06 7.44
N ALA A 39 -16.15 5.03 6.73
CA ALA A 39 -17.48 4.97 6.12
C ALA A 39 -18.60 4.93 7.17
N ILE A 40 -18.44 4.15 8.24
CA ILE A 40 -19.40 4.08 9.35
C ILE A 40 -19.47 5.44 10.06
N ALA A 41 -18.33 6.04 10.38
CA ALA A 41 -18.27 7.36 11.01
C ALA A 41 -18.93 8.43 10.11
N TRP A 42 -18.73 8.35 8.79
CA TRP A 42 -19.37 9.25 7.85
C TRP A 42 -20.90 9.07 7.86
N ALA A 43 -21.40 7.83 7.80
CA ALA A 43 -22.84 7.54 7.85
C ALA A 43 -23.51 8.10 9.12
N ILE A 44 -22.90 7.89 10.29
CA ILE A 44 -23.39 8.40 11.58
C ILE A 44 -23.35 9.94 11.60
N ALA A 45 -22.28 10.55 11.11
CA ALA A 45 -22.19 12.01 11.07
C ALA A 45 -23.24 12.64 10.14
N THR A 46 -23.56 11.99 9.02
CA THR A 46 -24.63 12.45 8.12
C THR A 46 -26.02 12.28 8.72
N SER A 47 -26.28 11.23 9.50
CA SER A 47 -27.58 11.04 10.15
C SER A 47 -27.79 11.94 11.36
N THR A 48 -26.72 12.30 12.07
CA THR A 48 -26.75 13.22 13.22
C THR A 48 -26.65 14.69 12.84
N GLY A 49 -26.45 15.01 11.56
CA GLY A 49 -26.31 16.40 11.09
C GLY A 49 -25.03 17.08 11.57
N ASN A 50 -23.96 16.33 11.87
CA ASN A 50 -22.68 16.88 12.31
C ASN A 50 -21.68 17.01 11.14
N PRO A 51 -21.57 18.19 10.49
CA PRO A 51 -20.73 18.37 9.31
C PRO A 51 -19.23 18.26 9.61
N ALA A 52 -18.78 18.61 10.82
CA ALA A 52 -17.37 18.56 11.19
C ALA A 52 -16.86 17.12 11.30
N LEU A 53 -17.65 16.22 11.89
CA LEU A 53 -17.33 14.79 11.91
C LEU A 53 -17.42 14.16 10.52
N GLY A 54 -18.41 14.57 9.70
CA GLY A 54 -18.55 14.08 8.33
C GLY A 54 -17.35 14.44 7.44
N ALA A 55 -16.80 15.64 7.59
CA ALA A 55 -15.62 16.07 6.85
C ALA A 55 -14.36 15.26 7.23
N LYS A 56 -14.13 15.03 8.53
CA LYS A 56 -13.01 14.20 9.01
C LYS A 56 -13.14 12.74 8.55
N ALA A 57 -14.35 12.20 8.57
CA ALA A 57 -14.62 10.84 8.11
C ALA A 57 -14.44 10.69 6.58
N ARG A 58 -14.64 11.72 5.77
CA ARG A 58 -14.28 11.66 4.34
C ARG A 58 -12.77 11.70 4.13
N ALA A 59 -12.07 12.57 4.87
CA ALA A 59 -10.61 12.65 4.80
C ALA A 59 -9.93 11.31 5.17
N GLY A 60 -10.45 10.62 6.19
CA GLY A 60 -9.95 9.28 6.57
C GLY A 60 -10.03 8.25 5.44
N VAL A 61 -11.12 8.26 4.65
CA VAL A 61 -11.26 7.37 3.47
C VAL A 61 -10.17 7.70 2.44
N PHE A 62 -9.97 8.98 2.12
CA PHE A 62 -8.96 9.37 1.13
C PHE A 62 -7.53 9.00 1.55
N VAL A 63 -7.21 9.14 2.83
CA VAL A 63 -5.89 8.75 3.36
C VAL A 63 -5.70 7.23 3.28
N ALA A 64 -6.70 6.44 3.66
CA ALA A 64 -6.61 4.98 3.60
C ALA A 64 -6.51 4.46 2.15
N VAL A 65 -7.28 5.04 1.23
CA VAL A 65 -7.19 4.74 -0.21
C VAL A 65 -5.83 5.17 -0.77
N GLY A 66 -5.36 6.36 -0.43
CA GLY A 66 -4.05 6.85 -0.84
C GLY A 66 -2.91 5.96 -0.37
N ALA A 67 -2.95 5.48 0.88
CA ALA A 67 -1.97 4.55 1.42
C ALA A 67 -1.97 3.20 0.67
N ALA A 68 -3.16 2.66 0.36
CA ALA A 68 -3.27 1.40 -0.39
C ALA A 68 -2.73 1.54 -1.83
N ILE A 69 -3.07 2.63 -2.52
CA ILE A 69 -2.57 2.91 -3.87
C ILE A 69 -1.05 3.09 -3.85
N LEU A 70 -0.51 3.86 -2.90
CA LEU A 70 0.92 4.12 -2.81
C LEU A 70 1.72 2.84 -2.52
N ALA A 71 1.22 1.97 -1.63
CA ALA A 71 1.84 0.68 -1.37
C ALA A 71 1.87 -0.21 -2.62
N GLY A 72 0.76 -0.34 -3.35
CA GLY A 72 0.71 -1.16 -4.57
C GLY A 72 1.48 -0.57 -5.76
N ALA A 73 1.38 0.74 -5.97
CA ALA A 73 2.09 1.45 -7.03
C ALA A 73 3.61 1.44 -6.80
N GLY A 74 4.07 1.59 -5.55
CA GLY A 74 5.48 1.52 -5.19
C GLY A 74 6.11 0.19 -5.59
N VAL A 75 5.46 -0.93 -5.25
CA VAL A 75 5.93 -2.28 -5.62
C VAL A 75 5.95 -2.46 -7.14
N SER A 76 4.90 -2.04 -7.82
CA SER A 76 4.79 -2.14 -9.28
C SER A 76 5.89 -1.32 -9.98
N TRP A 77 6.21 -0.14 -9.46
CA TRP A 77 7.26 0.73 -9.99
C TRP A 77 8.65 0.13 -9.79
N VAL A 78 8.97 -0.36 -8.58
CA VAL A 78 10.26 -1.03 -8.32
C VAL A 78 10.45 -2.23 -9.26
N ASN A 79 9.41 -3.05 -9.43
CA ASN A 79 9.44 -4.19 -10.35
C ASN A 79 9.67 -3.76 -11.80
N TRP A 80 9.10 -2.63 -12.22
CA TRP A 80 9.33 -2.07 -13.55
C TRP A 80 10.79 -1.59 -13.72
N LEU A 81 11.34 -0.88 -12.73
CA LEU A 81 12.74 -0.41 -12.77
C LEU A 81 13.74 -1.56 -12.89
N ILE A 82 13.51 -2.66 -12.15
CA ILE A 82 14.33 -3.88 -12.25
C ILE A 82 14.29 -4.43 -13.68
N ARG A 83 13.09 -4.57 -14.27
CA ARG A 83 12.94 -5.06 -15.66
C ARG A 83 13.62 -4.17 -16.69
N VAL A 84 13.60 -2.84 -16.51
CA VAL A 84 14.30 -1.91 -17.40
C VAL A 84 15.81 -2.10 -17.30
N GLY A 85 16.33 -2.30 -16.09
CA GLY A 85 17.75 -2.57 -15.86
C GLY A 85 18.24 -3.89 -16.46
N GLU A 86 17.37 -4.92 -16.53
CA GLU A 86 17.69 -6.19 -17.20
C GLU A 86 17.75 -6.10 -18.73
N GLN A 87 17.12 -5.08 -19.33
CA GLN A 87 17.06 -4.87 -20.78
C GLN A 87 18.20 -4.01 -21.35
N LEU A 88 18.98 -3.35 -20.48
CA LEU A 88 20.08 -2.45 -20.82
C LEU A 88 21.43 -3.13 -20.62
#